data_AF-A0A4S4B8H1-F1
#
_entry.id   AF-A0A4S4B8H1-F1
#
_cell.length_a   1.000
_cell.length_b   1.000
_cell.length_c   1.000
_cell.angle_alpha   90.00
_cell.angle_beta   90.00
_cell.angle_gamma   90.00
#
_symmetry.space_group_name_H-M   'P 1'
#
loop_
_entity.id
_entity.type
_entity.pdbx_description
1 polymer ?
#
loop_
_entity_poly.entity_id
_entity_poly.type
_entity_poly.pdbx_seq_one_letter_code
_entity_poly.pdbx_strand_id
1 'polypeptide(L)'
;MTAGLTLTPKAPWIVGRTPLLEHAAADYLNELTRQTPWLKARREELLEAFDAYLGEPAPLLAYTPVSGEAWTLTLPESEQAEAAELLADFRAYLHDWGWRPDNSLVELTE
;
A
#
# COMPACT_ATOMS: atom_id res chain seq x y z
N MET A 1 28.64 12.89 -16.14
CA MET A 1 28.40 11.43 -16.24
C MET A 1 27.38 11.09 -15.17
N THR A 2 26.10 11.25 -15.48
CA THR A 2 25.00 11.07 -14.53
C THR A 2 24.54 9.61 -14.65
N ALA A 3 24.80 8.81 -13.64
CA ALA A 3 24.32 7.43 -13.58
C ALA A 3 22.79 7.47 -13.42
N GLY A 4 22.08 7.06 -14.47
CA GLY A 4 20.64 6.79 -14.40
C GLY A 4 20.43 5.55 -13.54
N LEU A 5 19.99 5.75 -12.30
CA LEU A 5 19.48 4.66 -11.47
C LEU A 5 18.09 4.30 -12.00
N THR A 6 18.04 3.33 -12.91
CA THR A 6 16.80 2.63 -13.23
C THR A 6 16.38 1.89 -11.97
N LEU A 7 15.42 2.43 -11.22
CA LEU A 7 14.73 1.70 -10.16
C LEU A 7 13.98 0.56 -10.83
N THR A 8 14.59 -0.63 -10.87
CA THR A 8 13.89 -1.83 -11.30
C THR A 8 12.73 -2.05 -10.33
N PRO A 9 11.45 -2.05 -10.79
CA PRO A 9 10.33 -2.28 -9.90
C PRO A 9 10.47 -3.66 -9.26
N LYS A 10 10.41 -3.70 -7.93
CA LYS A 10 10.63 -4.91 -7.13
C LYS A 10 9.33 -5.73 -6.94
N ALA A 11 8.18 -5.14 -7.28
CA ALA A 11 6.90 -5.83 -7.29
C ALA A 11 6.85 -6.92 -8.40
N PRO A 12 6.23 -8.08 -8.13
CA PRO A 12 6.03 -9.10 -9.15
C PRO A 12 5.19 -8.51 -10.29
N TRP A 13 5.66 -8.69 -11.53
CA TRP A 13 5.04 -8.26 -12.78
C TRP A 13 3.55 -8.66 -12.81
N ILE A 14 2.65 -7.75 -12.41
CA ILE A 14 1.20 -7.91 -12.63
C ILE A 14 0.96 -7.58 -14.10
N VAL A 15 1.32 -8.52 -14.98
CA VAL A 15 1.16 -8.35 -16.43
C VAL A 15 -0.34 -8.48 -16.77
N GLY A 16 -0.97 -7.35 -17.07
CA GLY A 16 -2.31 -7.29 -17.70
C GLY A 16 -3.51 -7.41 -16.75
N ARG A 17 -3.35 -7.27 -15.43
CA ARG A 17 -4.45 -7.22 -14.45
C ARG A 17 -4.35 -5.98 -13.57
N THR A 18 -5.50 -5.47 -13.13
CA THR A 18 -5.56 -4.39 -12.13
C THR A 18 -4.89 -4.89 -10.85
N PRO A 19 -3.87 -4.18 -10.30
CA PRO A 19 -3.28 -4.55 -9.03
C PRO A 19 -4.36 -4.48 -7.95
N LEU A 20 -4.47 -5.52 -7.13
CA LEU A 20 -5.41 -5.59 -6.00
C LEU A 20 -4.69 -5.23 -4.71
N LEU A 21 -5.43 -4.68 -3.75
CA LEU A 21 -4.90 -4.32 -2.45
C LEU A 21 -4.43 -5.56 -1.69
N GLU A 22 -5.18 -6.66 -1.72
CA GLU A 22 -4.81 -7.94 -1.09
C GLU A 22 -3.42 -8.45 -1.54
N HIS A 23 -3.03 -8.26 -2.80
CA HIS A 23 -1.74 -8.71 -3.32
C HIS A 23 -0.60 -7.86 -2.76
N ALA A 24 -0.79 -6.54 -2.73
CA ALA A 24 0.20 -5.64 -2.16
C ALA A 24 0.30 -5.80 -0.64
N ALA A 25 -0.83 -6.05 0.03
CA ALA A 25 -0.90 -6.35 1.46
C ALA A 25 -0.16 -7.64 1.81
N ALA A 26 -0.32 -8.71 1.03
CA ALA A 26 0.39 -9.96 1.25
C ALA A 26 1.91 -9.77 1.18
N ASP A 27 2.42 -9.06 0.17
CA ASP A 27 3.85 -8.80 0.04
C ASP A 27 4.38 -7.85 1.12
N TYR A 28 3.59 -6.85 1.51
CA TYR A 28 3.90 -5.99 2.66
C TYR A 28 4.03 -6.79 3.96
N LEU A 29 3.06 -7.66 4.25
CA LEU A 29 3.08 -8.49 5.47
C LEU A 29 4.25 -9.48 5.45
N ASN A 30 4.60 -10.03 4.28
CA ASN A 30 5.79 -10.86 4.12
C ASN A 30 7.08 -10.08 4.43
N GLU A 31 7.18 -8.81 4.05
CA GLU A 31 8.33 -7.98 4.41
C GLU A 31 8.31 -7.59 5.90
N LEU A 32 7.14 -7.22 6.43
CA LEU A 32 6.94 -6.86 7.83
C LEU A 32 7.36 -8.00 8.77
N THR A 33 7.03 -9.26 8.44
CA THR A 33 7.39 -10.42 9.28
C THR A 33 8.89 -10.62 9.45
N ARG A 34 9.72 -10.08 8.55
CA ARG A 34 11.18 -10.16 8.65
C ARG A 34 11.74 -9.17 9.68
N GLN A 35 11.02 -8.09 9.94
CA GLN A 35 11.48 -6.98 10.79
C GLN A 35 10.77 -6.99 12.15
N THR A 36 9.45 -7.09 12.13
CA THR A 36 8.58 -6.97 13.30
C THR A 36 7.43 -8.00 13.24
N PRO A 37 7.72 -9.29 13.43
CA PRO A 37 6.74 -10.37 13.27
C PRO A 37 5.54 -10.26 14.24
N TRP A 38 5.72 -9.64 15.41
CA TRP A 38 4.65 -9.45 16.39
C TRP A 38 3.54 -8.49 15.91
N LEU A 39 3.81 -7.65 14.90
CA LEU A 39 2.81 -6.73 14.34
C LEU A 39 1.98 -7.38 13.22
N LYS A 40 2.38 -8.55 12.70
CA LYS A 40 1.79 -9.15 11.49
C LYS A 40 0.28 -9.35 11.64
N ALA A 41 -0.15 -10.09 12.66
CA ALA A 41 -1.56 -10.48 12.82
C ALA A 41 -2.47 -9.25 12.90
N ARG A 42 -2.06 -8.25 13.68
CA ARG A 42 -2.85 -7.03 13.85
C ARG A 42 -2.91 -6.16 12.59
N ARG A 43 -1.78 -6.04 11.86
CA ARG A 43 -1.75 -5.32 10.59
C ARG A 43 -2.50 -6.05 9.48
N GLU A 44 -2.52 -7.38 9.50
CA GLU A 44 -3.30 -8.23 8.60
C GLU A 44 -4.81 -8.00 8.81
N GLU A 45 -5.30 -8.08 10.05
CA GLU A 45 -6.72 -7.79 10.38
C GLU A 45 -7.16 -6.39 9.91
N LEU A 46 -6.34 -5.38 10.15
CA LEU A 46 -6.64 -4.00 9.75
C LEU A 46 -6.62 -3.83 8.22
N LEU A 47 -5.70 -4.49 7.50
CA LEU A 47 -5.66 -4.45 6.04
C LEU A 47 -6.84 -5.18 5.41
N GLU A 48 -7.26 -6.32 5.97
CA GLU A 48 -8.48 -7.04 5.55
C GLU A 48 -9.73 -6.18 5.77
N ALA A 49 -9.86 -5.54 6.93
CA ALA A 49 -10.96 -4.63 7.21
C ALA A 49 -10.98 -3.41 6.27
N PHE A 50 -9.79 -2.92 5.88
CA PHE A 50 -9.68 -1.83 4.91
C PHE A 50 -10.06 -2.28 3.49
N ASP A 51 -9.65 -3.48 3.06
CA ASP A 51 -10.05 -4.06 1.77
C ASP A 51 -11.58 -4.20 1.69
N ALA A 52 -12.19 -4.75 2.74
CA ALA A 52 -13.64 -4.88 2.87
C ALA A 52 -14.36 -3.52 2.80
N TYR A 53 -13.80 -2.47 3.43
CA TYR A 53 -14.34 -1.11 3.37
C TYR A 53 -14.32 -0.53 1.94
N LEU A 54 -13.28 -0.83 1.16
CA LEU A 54 -13.14 -0.37 -0.23
C LEU A 54 -13.95 -1.21 -1.24
N GLY A 55 -14.45 -2.38 -0.82
CA GLY A 55 -15.23 -3.30 -1.63
C GLY A 55 -14.41 -4.49 -2.14
N GLU A 56 -14.14 -5.44 -1.24
CA GLU A 56 -13.34 -6.65 -1.49
C GLU A 56 -13.84 -7.47 -2.71
N PRO A 57 -12.95 -7.83 -3.67
CA PRO A 57 -11.53 -7.48 -3.72
C PRO A 57 -11.31 -6.03 -4.20
N ALA A 58 -10.65 -5.21 -3.38
CA ALA A 58 -10.45 -3.81 -3.73
C ALA A 58 -9.30 -3.64 -4.73
N PRO A 59 -9.49 -2.88 -5.83
CA PRO A 59 -8.37 -2.48 -6.67
C PRO A 59 -7.44 -1.56 -5.87
N LEU A 60 -6.13 -1.73 -6.00
CA LEU A 60 -5.12 -0.93 -5.29
C LEU A 60 -5.27 0.58 -5.57
N LEU A 61 -5.84 0.95 -6.73
CA LEU A 61 -6.17 2.33 -7.09
C LEU A 61 -7.31 2.93 -6.24
N ALA A 62 -8.17 2.12 -5.62
CA ALA A 62 -9.18 2.59 -4.67
C ALA A 62 -8.56 3.04 -3.34
N TYR A 63 -7.34 2.57 -3.02
CA TYR A 63 -6.58 3.15 -1.94
C TYR A 63 -6.10 4.55 -2.35
N THR A 64 -6.55 5.57 -1.64
CA THR A 64 -6.10 6.96 -1.75
C THR A 64 -5.89 7.50 -0.34
N PRO A 65 -5.13 8.61 -0.15
CA PRO A 65 -5.05 9.24 1.16
C PRO A 65 -6.42 9.57 1.75
N VAL A 66 -7.35 10.01 0.89
CA VAL A 66 -8.73 10.35 1.29
C VAL A 66 -9.52 9.13 1.72
N SER A 67 -9.45 8.02 0.97
CA SER A 67 -10.18 6.80 1.35
C SER A 67 -9.58 6.13 2.59
N GLY A 68 -8.27 6.24 2.80
CA GLY A 68 -7.61 5.81 4.04
C GLY A 68 -8.09 6.61 5.25
N GLU A 69 -8.08 7.95 5.16
CA GLU A 69 -8.58 8.82 6.24
C GLU A 69 -10.06 8.58 6.53
N ALA A 70 -10.88 8.45 5.48
CA ALA A 70 -12.31 8.16 5.62
C ALA A 70 -12.56 6.83 6.34
N TRP A 71 -11.80 5.78 6.02
CA TRP A 71 -11.87 4.51 6.74
C TRP A 71 -11.42 4.64 8.19
N THR A 72 -10.29 5.31 8.47
CA THR A 72 -9.82 5.51 9.85
C THR A 72 -10.88 6.17 10.73
N LEU A 73 -11.63 7.14 10.20
CA LEU A 73 -12.72 7.79 10.93
C LEU A 73 -13.92 6.88 11.23
N THR A 74 -14.03 5.72 10.57
CA THR A 74 -15.06 4.71 10.88
C THR A 74 -14.69 3.81 12.07
N LEU A 75 -13.42 3.80 12.46
CA LEU A 75 -12.91 2.94 13.53
C LEU A 75 -13.13 3.58 14.92
N PRO A 76 -13.19 2.76 15.99
CA PRO A 76 -13.15 3.25 17.36
C PRO A 76 -11.92 4.13 17.60
N GLU A 77 -12.05 5.19 18.39
CA GLU A 77 -10.98 6.16 18.67
C GLU A 77 -9.66 5.49 19.13
N SER A 78 -9.77 4.40 19.89
CA SER A 78 -8.63 3.60 20.36
C SER A 78 -7.84 2.92 19.24
N GLU A 79 -8.45 2.70 18.07
CA GLU A 79 -7.84 2.01 16.93
C GLU A 79 -7.42 2.99 15.81
N GLN A 80 -7.89 4.25 15.86
CA GLN A 80 -7.61 5.23 14.80
C GLN A 80 -6.12 5.53 14.64
N ALA A 81 -5.40 5.68 15.76
CA ALA A 81 -3.97 5.95 15.73
C ALA A 81 -3.18 4.78 15.12
N GLU A 82 -3.54 3.55 15.49
CA GLU A 82 -2.91 2.33 14.97
C GLU A 82 -3.19 2.15 13.47
N ALA A 83 -4.44 2.38 13.05
CA ALA A 83 -4.82 2.32 11.64
C ALA A 83 -4.10 3.41 10.81
N ALA A 84 -3.97 4.63 11.34
CA ALA A 84 -3.25 5.71 10.67
C ALA A 84 -1.75 5.39 10.51
N GLU A 85 -1.11 4.82 11.53
CA GLU A 85 0.28 4.36 11.47
C GLU A 85 0.46 3.28 10.40
N LEU A 86 -0.41 2.26 10.41
CA LEU A 86 -0.41 1.19 9.41
C LEU A 86 -0.55 1.75 7.99
N LEU A 87 -1.52 2.64 7.74
CA LEU A 87 -1.74 3.20 6.41
C LEU A 87 -0.54 4.04 5.93
N ALA A 88 0.11 4.77 6.85
CA ALA A 88 1.32 5.53 6.54
C ALA A 88 2.47 4.60 6.14
N ASP A 89 2.74 3.56 6.92
CA ASP A 89 3.77 2.55 6.63
C ASP A 89 3.48 1.82 5.32
N PHE A 90 2.23 1.39 5.13
CA PHE A 90 1.82 0.68 3.92
C PHE A 90 1.97 1.57 2.68
N ARG A 91 1.61 2.86 2.77
CA ARG A 91 1.81 3.82 1.67
C ARG A 91 3.29 4.00 1.33
N ALA A 92 4.16 4.10 2.34
CA ALA A 92 5.60 4.19 2.13
C ALA A 92 6.13 2.93 1.42
N TYR A 93 5.67 1.74 1.85
CA TYR A 93 5.99 0.48 1.19
C TYR A 93 5.55 0.45 -0.27
N LEU A 94 4.30 0.83 -0.58
CA LEU A 94 3.79 0.85 -1.95
C LEU A 94 4.61 1.76 -2.88
N HIS A 95 5.08 2.89 -2.35
CA HIS A 95 5.93 3.82 -3.08
C HIS A 95 7.34 3.24 -3.31
N ASP A 96 8.00 2.75 -2.26
CA ASP A 96 9.38 2.21 -2.34
C ASP A 96 9.47 1.00 -3.28
N TRP A 97 8.43 0.16 -3.32
CA TRP A 97 8.42 -1.07 -4.11
C TRP A 97 7.81 -0.92 -5.50
N GLY A 98 7.29 0.26 -5.84
CA GLY A 98 6.72 0.55 -7.16
C GLY A 98 5.39 -0.14 -7.43
N TRP A 99 4.59 -0.40 -6.38
CA TRP A 99 3.26 -1.00 -6.50
C TRP A 99 2.24 -0.08 -7.18
N ARG A 100 2.50 1.23 -7.13
CA ARG A 100 1.77 2.21 -7.91
C ARG A 100 2.57 2.47 -9.17
N PRO A 101 1.99 2.31 -10.38
CA PRO A 101 2.58 2.94 -11.54
C PRO A 101 2.63 4.42 -11.19
N ASP A 102 3.84 4.96 -11.08
CA ASP A 102 4.06 6.37 -10.85
C ASP A 102 3.14 7.14 -11.80
N ASN A 103 2.40 8.13 -11.27
CA ASN A 103 1.91 9.22 -12.09
C ASN A 103 3.18 9.92 -12.57
N SER A 104 3.82 9.32 -13.58
CA SER A 104 5.07 9.76 -14.14
C SER A 104 4.87 11.22 -14.39
N LEU A 105 5.60 12.02 -13.63
CA LEU A 105 5.83 13.41 -13.95
C LEU A 105 6.08 13.39 -15.44
N VAL A 106 5.12 13.92 -16.20
CA VAL A 106 5.33 14.21 -17.60
C VAL A 106 6.48 15.19 -17.54
N GLU A 107 7.69 14.72 -17.78
CA GLU A 107 8.81 15.57 -18.16
C GLU A 107 8.39 16.19 -19.47
N LEU A 108 7.61 17.29 -19.38
CA LEU A 108 7.52 18.32 -20.40
C LEU A 108 8.90 18.95 -20.48
N THR A 109 9.82 18.24 -21.13
CA THR A 109 11.05 18.83 -21.63
C THR A 109 10.78 19.16 -23.07
N GLU A 110 10.43 20.44 -23.26
CA GLU A 110 10.69 21.32 -24.41
C GLU A 110 10.28 20.87 -25.82
#